data_AF-A0A947U415-F1
#
_entry.id   AF-A0A947U415-F1
#
_cell.length_a   1.000
_cell.length_b   1.000
_cell.length_c   1.000
_cell.angle_alpha   90.00
_cell.angle_beta   90.00
_cell.angle_gamma   90.00
#
_symmetry.space_group_name_H-M   'P 1'
#
loop_
_entity.id
_entity.type
_entity.pdbx_description
1 polymer ?
#
loop_
_entity_poly.entity_id
_entity_poly.type
_entity_poly.pdbx_seq_one_letter_code
_entity_poly.pdbx_strand_id
1 'polypeptide(L)'
;MAMAACGLPNDGSYPHDPGDLNRCLLLLEAVPDVRDHFDKIAALGVVWERLIGRWANIEASFLDEAGLNWSKAQTAPKTYALMRDVKGEEPGVVRFGGVSFRTR
;
A
#
# COMPACT_ATOMS: atom_id res chain seq x y z
N MET A 1 -3.29 7.21 -2.51
CA MET A 1 -3.21 7.89 -1.20
C MET A 1 -3.37 9.41 -1.31
N ALA A 2 -2.38 10.16 -1.81
CA ALA A 2 -2.40 11.63 -1.81
C ALA A 2 -3.67 12.25 -2.43
N MET A 3 -4.04 11.83 -3.65
CA MET A 3 -5.23 12.34 -4.34
C MET A 3 -6.51 12.11 -3.54
N ALA A 4 -6.67 10.91 -2.98
CA ALA A 4 -7.85 10.55 -2.18
C ALA A 4 -7.94 11.34 -0.88
N ALA A 5 -6.81 11.60 -0.21
CA ALA A 5 -6.77 12.44 0.99
C ALA A 5 -7.27 13.87 0.69
N CYS A 6 -6.90 14.41 -0.47
CA CYS A 6 -7.38 15.71 -0.96
C CYS A 6 -8.79 15.69 -1.57
N GLY A 7 -9.48 14.54 -1.60
CA GLY A 7 -10.80 14.42 -2.25
C GLY A 7 -10.78 14.55 -3.77
N LEU A 8 -9.62 14.36 -4.40
CA LEU A 8 -9.45 14.43 -5.85
C LEU A 8 -9.72 13.07 -6.51
N PRO A 9 -10.09 13.04 -7.81
CA PRO A 9 -10.25 11.80 -8.55
C PRO A 9 -9.00 10.91 -8.48
N ASN A 10 -9.23 9.60 -8.36
CA ASN A 10 -8.21 8.57 -8.26
C ASN A 10 -8.70 7.29 -8.93
N ASP A 11 -7.79 6.51 -9.50
CA ASP A 11 -8.07 5.27 -10.24
C ASP A 11 -8.11 4.02 -9.34
N GLY A 12 -7.96 4.19 -8.02
CA GLY A 12 -7.92 3.11 -7.05
C GLY A 12 -6.54 2.47 -6.91
N SER A 13 -5.49 3.02 -7.52
CA SER A 13 -4.12 2.51 -7.41
C SER A 13 -3.66 2.42 -5.95
N TYR A 14 -3.05 1.29 -5.60
CA TYR A 14 -2.55 0.95 -4.26
C TYR A 14 -1.08 0.55 -4.33
N PRO A 15 -0.35 0.55 -3.20
CA PRO A 15 1.03 0.09 -3.19
C PRO A 15 1.11 -1.43 -3.47
N HIS A 16 1.73 -1.78 -4.60
CA HIS A 16 1.92 -3.17 -5.01
C HIS A 16 3.13 -3.79 -4.32
N ASP A 17 4.19 -3.00 -4.12
CA ASP A 17 5.47 -3.42 -3.58
C ASP A 17 6.00 -2.46 -2.47
N PRO A 18 7.13 -2.82 -1.79
CA PRO A 18 7.68 -1.98 -0.74
C PRO A 18 8.21 -0.61 -1.21
N GLY A 19 8.54 -0.46 -2.49
CA GLY A 19 8.91 0.83 -3.07
C GLY A 19 7.72 1.76 -3.16
N ASP A 20 6.56 1.24 -3.58
CA ASP A 20 5.30 1.99 -3.56
C ASP A 20 4.89 2.35 -2.13
N LEU A 21 5.06 1.41 -1.19
CA LEU A 21 4.83 1.65 0.23
C LEU A 21 5.73 2.78 0.76
N ASN A 22 7.03 2.76 0.45
CA ASN A 22 7.96 3.80 0.88
C ASN A 22 7.54 5.19 0.38
N ARG A 23 7.03 5.30 -0.87
CA ARG A 23 6.48 6.57 -1.37
C ARG A 23 5.26 7.04 -0.56
N CYS A 24 4.41 6.11 -0.10
CA CYS A 24 3.30 6.44 0.79
C CYS A 24 3.82 6.87 2.18
N LEU A 25 4.80 6.16 2.76
CA LEU A 25 5.37 6.52 4.06
C LEU A 25 6.06 7.89 4.04
N LEU A 26 6.78 8.22 2.96
CA LEU A 26 7.37 9.55 2.78
C LEU A 26 6.32 10.66 2.70
N LEU A 27 5.16 10.39 2.08
CA LEU A 27 4.04 11.32 2.10
C LEU A 27 3.50 11.52 3.52
N LEU A 28 3.34 10.43 4.28
CA LEU A 28 2.83 10.48 5.66
C LEU A 28 3.82 11.12 6.64
N GLU A 29 5.12 11.08 6.33
CA GLU A 29 6.15 11.80 7.07
C GLU A 29 6.06 13.31 6.78
N ALA A 30 5.93 13.68 5.50
CA ALA A 30 5.83 15.08 5.09
C ALA A 30 4.48 15.73 5.47
N VAL A 31 3.39 14.96 5.46
CA VAL A 31 2.02 15.41 5.73
C VAL A 31 1.31 14.38 6.62
N PRO A 32 1.54 14.43 7.95
CA PRO A 32 0.95 13.47 8.89
C PRO A 32 -0.58 13.44 8.88
N ASP A 33 -1.23 14.58 8.61
CA ASP A 33 -2.68 14.77 8.57
C ASP A 33 -3.39 13.87 7.55
N VAL A 34 -2.66 13.32 6.56
CA VAL A 34 -3.20 12.31 5.65
C VAL A 34 -3.73 11.08 6.41
N ARG A 35 -3.21 10.80 7.60
CA ARG A 35 -3.70 9.71 8.47
C ARG A 35 -5.16 9.93 8.90
N ASP A 36 -5.62 11.17 9.02
CA ASP A 36 -7.01 11.52 9.34
C ASP A 36 -7.98 11.26 8.18
N HIS A 37 -7.45 10.87 7.02
CA HIS A 37 -8.21 10.52 5.82
C HIS A 37 -8.05 9.05 5.42
N PHE A 38 -7.55 8.21 6.32
CA PHE A 38 -7.42 6.76 6.10
C PHE A 38 -8.76 6.09 5.83
N ASP A 39 -9.86 6.60 6.38
CA ASP A 39 -11.23 6.19 6.07
C ASP A 39 -11.56 6.39 4.58
N LYS A 40 -11.25 7.58 4.02
CA LYS A 40 -11.45 7.90 2.60
C LYS A 40 -10.56 7.05 1.70
N ILE A 41 -9.32 6.81 2.14
CA ILE A 41 -8.37 5.98 1.40
C ILE A 41 -8.83 4.51 1.41
N ALA A 42 -9.29 3.99 2.54
CA ALA A 42 -9.85 2.64 2.65
C ALA A 42 -11.07 2.46 1.74
N ALA A 43 -11.91 3.49 1.60
CA ALA A 43 -13.09 3.48 0.72
C ALA A 43 -12.78 3.41 -0.78
N LEU A 44 -11.51 3.53 -1.20
CA LEU A 44 -11.12 3.41 -2.61
C LEU A 44 -11.28 1.99 -3.17
N GLY A 45 -11.38 0.99 -2.29
CA GLY A 45 -11.63 -0.39 -2.67
C GLY A 45 -11.09 -1.38 -1.65
N VAL A 46 -11.52 -2.62 -1.78
CA VAL A 46 -11.20 -3.74 -0.87
C VAL A 46 -9.70 -3.94 -0.60
N VAL A 47 -8.83 -3.67 -1.57
CA VAL A 47 -7.39 -3.79 -1.37
C VAL A 47 -6.88 -2.68 -0.46
N TRP A 48 -7.33 -1.44 -0.66
CA TRP A 48 -7.00 -0.32 0.22
C TRP A 48 -7.57 -0.51 1.61
N GLU A 49 -8.81 -0.99 1.73
CA GLU A 49 -9.43 -1.35 3.01
C GLU A 49 -8.55 -2.34 3.80
N ARG A 50 -8.10 -3.42 3.15
CA ARG A 50 -7.21 -4.41 3.78
C ARG A 50 -5.86 -3.80 4.19
N LEU A 51 -5.26 -3.00 3.32
CA LEU A 51 -3.96 -2.35 3.58
C LEU A 51 -4.05 -1.36 4.75
N ILE A 52 -5.06 -0.49 4.76
CA ILE A 52 -5.29 0.47 5.85
C ILE A 52 -5.58 -0.28 7.16
N GLY A 53 -6.39 -1.33 7.11
CA GLY A 53 -6.72 -2.16 8.28
C GLY A 53 -5.50 -2.83 8.94
N ARG A 54 -4.40 -3.03 8.21
CA ARG A 54 -3.12 -3.55 8.75
C ARG A 54 -1.96 -2.57 8.59
N TRP A 55 -2.23 -1.28 8.39
CA TRP A 55 -1.21 -0.28 8.03
C TRP A 55 -0.06 -0.23 9.03
N ALA A 56 -0.37 -0.13 10.33
CA ALA A 56 0.64 -0.04 11.39
C ALA A 56 1.60 -1.24 11.39
N ASN A 57 1.10 -2.45 11.10
CA ASN A 57 1.95 -3.65 11.01
C ASN A 57 2.86 -3.61 9.77
N ILE A 58 2.33 -3.14 8.65
CA ILE A 58 3.08 -3.02 7.39
C ILE A 58 4.18 -1.95 7.52
N GLU A 59 3.82 -0.79 8.07
CA GLU A 59 4.74 0.32 8.34
C GLU A 59 5.86 -0.13 9.30
N ALA A 60 5.51 -0.77 10.42
CA ALA A 60 6.50 -1.30 11.35
C ALA A 60 7.44 -2.33 10.70
N SER A 61 6.90 -3.25 9.90
CA SER A 61 7.70 -4.23 9.14
C SER A 61 8.71 -3.54 8.21
N PHE A 62 8.28 -2.51 7.47
CA PHE A 62 9.15 -1.81 6.55
C PHE A 62 10.24 -1.00 7.27
N LEU A 63 9.86 -0.28 8.34
CA LEU A 63 10.80 0.52 9.12
C LEU A 63 11.83 -0.35 9.85
N ASP A 64 11.45 -1.55 10.30
CA ASP A 64 12.36 -2.53 10.87
C ASP A 64 13.35 -3.07 9.83
N GLU A 65 12.82 -3.56 8.70
CA GLU A 65 13.58 -4.27 7.67
C GLU A 65 14.44 -3.36 6.79
N ALA A 66 13.86 -2.29 6.24
CA ALA A 66 14.50 -1.43 5.24
C ALA A 66 14.73 0.01 5.72
N GLY A 67 14.02 0.44 6.76
CA GLY A 67 14.07 1.82 7.25
C GLY A 67 13.39 2.81 6.31
N LEU A 68 12.97 3.96 6.85
CA LEU A 68 12.38 5.02 6.03
C LEU A 68 13.39 5.44 4.95
N ASN A 69 12.89 5.60 3.72
CA ASN A 69 13.71 5.93 2.56
C ASN A 69 14.87 4.95 2.28
N TRP A 70 14.66 3.65 2.53
CA TRP A 70 15.67 2.60 2.28
C TRP A 70 16.98 2.83 3.05
N SER A 71 16.88 3.40 4.25
CA SER A 71 18.05 3.80 5.06
C SER A 71 18.82 2.63 5.69
N LYS A 72 18.22 1.44 5.81
CA LYS A 72 18.85 0.22 6.39
C LYS A 72 19.16 -0.86 5.37
N ALA A 73 18.35 -0.99 4.32
CA ALA A 73 18.49 -2.02 3.30
C ALA A 73 18.03 -1.53 1.93
N GLN A 74 18.37 -2.26 0.88
CA GLN A 74 17.95 -2.00 -0.51
C GLN A 74 16.78 -2.87 -0.96
N THR A 75 16.36 -3.83 -0.13
CA THR A 75 15.25 -4.75 -0.41
C THR A 75 14.46 -5.01 0.87
N ALA A 76 13.17 -5.34 0.73
CA ALA A 76 12.26 -5.60 1.84
C ALA A 76 11.38 -6.85 1.58
N PRO A 77 11.98 -8.05 1.45
CA PRO A 77 11.26 -9.27 1.11
C PRO A 77 10.20 -9.67 2.16
N LYS A 78 10.44 -9.45 3.46
CA LYS A 78 9.46 -9.76 4.51
C LYS A 78 8.26 -8.84 4.41
N THR A 79 8.52 -7.55 4.23
CA THR A 79 7.46 -6.55 4.03
C THR A 79 6.66 -6.84 2.77
N TYR A 80 7.31 -7.22 1.67
CA TYR A 80 6.61 -7.61 0.45
C TYR A 80 5.71 -8.84 0.66
N ALA A 81 6.22 -9.87 1.36
CA ALA A 81 5.44 -11.05 1.69
C ALA A 81 4.22 -10.70 2.56
N LEU A 82 4.39 -9.84 3.57
CA LEU A 82 3.31 -9.33 4.40
C LEU A 82 2.29 -8.55 3.55
N MET A 83 2.73 -7.62 2.72
CA MET A 83 1.83 -6.87 1.83
C MET A 83 1.05 -7.79 0.89
N ARG A 84 1.65 -8.87 0.40
CA ARG A 84 0.96 -9.85 -0.45
C ARG A 84 -0.10 -10.62 0.35
N ASP A 85 0.22 -11.03 1.57
CA ASP A 85 -0.73 -11.66 2.51
C ASP A 85 -1.93 -10.75 2.80
N VAL A 86 -1.66 -9.48 3.15
CA VAL A 86 -2.72 -8.48 3.42
C VAL A 86 -3.58 -8.22 2.20
N LYS A 87 -2.98 -8.10 1.01
CA LYS A 87 -3.74 -7.90 -0.23
C LYS A 87 -4.64 -9.11 -0.53
N GLY A 88 -4.19 -10.33 -0.21
CA GLY A 88 -4.90 -11.56 -0.53
C GLY A 88 -5.11 -11.73 -2.05
N GLU A 89 -6.15 -12.46 -2.43
CA GLU A 89 -6.62 -12.47 -3.82
C GLU A 89 -7.26 -11.10 -4.14
N GLU A 90 -6.71 -10.45 -5.16
CA GLU A 90 -7.18 -9.17 -5.68
C GLU A 90 -8.49 -9.42 -6.44
N PRO A 91 -9.63 -8.83 -6.01
CA PRO A 91 -10.90 -9.06 -6.69
C PRO A 91 -10.84 -8.57 -8.13
N GLY A 92 -11.33 -9.42 -9.04
CA GLY A 92 -11.29 -9.15 -10.46
C GLY A 92 -9.90 -9.29 -11.10
N VAL A 93 -8.88 -9.84 -10.43
CA VAL A 93 -7.61 -10.19 -11.07
C VAL A 93 -7.55 -11.70 -11.32
N VAL A 94 -7.59 -12.10 -12.59
CA VAL A 94 -7.40 -13.50 -13.00
C VAL A 94 -5.96 -13.71 -13.43
N ARG A 95 -5.29 -14.71 -12.86
CA ARG A 95 -3.90 -15.07 -13.18
C ARG A 95 -3.87 -16.32 -14.05
N PHE A 96 -3.33 -16.21 -15.27
CA PHE A 96 -3.10 -17.33 -16.19
C PHE A 96 -1.65 -17.33 -16.66
N GLY A 97 -0.90 -18.41 -16.39
CA GLY A 97 0.45 -18.60 -16.92
C GLY A 97 1.44 -17.47 -16.62
N GLY A 98 1.36 -16.85 -15.43
CA GLY A 98 2.21 -15.72 -15.03
C GLY A 98 1.71 -14.34 -15.48
N VAL A 99 0.64 -14.28 -16.28
CA VAL A 99 0.00 -13.02 -16.72
C VAL A 99 -1.23 -12.74 -15.84
N SER A 100 -1.39 -11.48 -15.44
CA SER A 100 -2.53 -11.02 -14.62
C SER A 100 -3.47 -10.14 -15.46
N PHE A 101 -4.76 -10.48 -15.47
CA PHE A 101 -5.81 -9.74 -16.19
C PHE A 101 -6.80 -9.15 -15.19
N ARG A 102 -7.15 -7.86 -15.33
CA ARG A 102 -8.27 -7.29 -14.60
C ARG A 102 -9.57 -7.52 -15.37
N THR A 103 -10.48 -8.32 -14.81
CA THR A 103 -11.85 -8.46 -15.31
C THR A 103 -12.60 -7.19 -14.95
N ARG A 104 -13.16 -6.55 -15.98
CA ARG A 104 -13.87 -5.27 -15.90
C ARG A 104 -15.18 -5.39 -15.14
#